data_AF-A0A6H2EKA5-F1
#
_entry.id   AF-A0A6H2EKA5-F1
#
_cell.length_a   1.000
_cell.length_b   1.000
_cell.length_c   1.000
_cell.angle_alpha   90.00
_cell.angle_beta   90.00
_cell.angle_gamma   90.00
#
_symmetry.space_group_name_H-M   'P 1'
#
loop_
_entity.id
_entity.type
_entity.pdbx_description
1 polymer ?
#
loop_
_entity_poly.entity_id
_entity_poly.type
_entity_poly.pdbx_seq_one_letter_code
_entity_poly.pdbx_strand_id
1 'polypeptide(L)'
;MTMILQAKGLSYLEIGLLNSFGAVVSLLFEVPMGRLADRFGQKYALAFGSRLIALGVSVLAVFDALPAVYLSELVIGAGLALSSGADSAWLFQEHKRLGMEDD
;
A
#
# COMPACT_ATOMS: atom_id res chain seq x y z
N MET A 1 -8.30 9.51 -4.19
CA MET A 1 -9.12 8.33 -4.54
C MET A 1 -10.60 8.69 -4.68
N THR A 2 -11.20 9.30 -3.65
CA THR A 2 -12.65 9.60 -3.55
C THR A 2 -13.24 10.32 -4.76
N MET A 3 -12.56 11.36 -5.28
CA MET A 3 -13.02 12.11 -6.46
C MET A 3 -13.08 11.27 -7.74
N ILE A 4 -12.17 10.30 -7.92
CA ILE A 4 -12.12 9.43 -9.11
C ILE A 4 -13.26 8.41 -9.06
N LEU A 5 -13.52 7.84 -7.88
CA LEU A 5 -14.60 6.87 -7.68
C LEU A 5 -15.98 7.50 -7.87
N GLN A 6 -16.14 8.75 -7.43
CA GLN A 6 -17.35 9.51 -7.68
C GLN A 6 -17.53 9.81 -9.18
N ALA A 7 -16.44 10.11 -9.91
CA ALA A 7 -16.47 10.29 -11.36
C ALA A 7 -16.84 8.98 -12.11
N LYS A 8 -16.53 7.81 -11.54
CA LYS A 8 -16.98 6.49 -12.03
C LYS A 8 -18.45 6.16 -11.71
N GLY A 9 -19.17 7.06 -11.04
CA GLY A 9 -20.58 6.90 -10.74
C GLY A 9 -20.89 6.08 -9.48
N LEU A 10 -19.90 5.80 -8.63
CA LEU A 10 -20.14 5.12 -7.36
C LEU A 10 -20.86 6.06 -6.38
N SER A 11 -21.81 5.51 -5.64
CA SER A 11 -22.48 6.21 -4.54
C SER A 11 -21.53 6.44 -3.36
N TYR A 12 -21.81 7.45 -2.55
CA TYR A 12 -21.02 7.71 -1.33
C TYR A 12 -20.98 6.52 -0.36
N LEU A 13 -22.03 5.68 -0.35
CA LEU A 13 -22.08 4.49 0.50
C LEU A 13 -21.11 3.41 -0.01
N GLU A 14 -21.06 3.17 -1.32
CA GLU A 14 -20.11 2.22 -1.92
C GLU A 14 -18.67 2.69 -1.73
N ILE A 15 -18.41 3.99 -1.88
CA ILE A 15 -17.09 4.58 -1.60
C ILE A 15 -16.72 4.40 -0.13
N GLY A 16 -17.67 4.59 0.79
CA GLY A 16 -17.48 4.36 2.22
C GLY A 16 -17.10 2.90 2.51
N LEU A 17 -17.85 1.94 1.95
CA LEU A 17 -17.56 0.52 2.09
C LEU A 17 -16.20 0.12 1.50
N LEU A 18 -15.84 0.68 0.34
CA LEU A 18 -14.54 0.45 -0.28
C LEU A 18 -13.39 0.97 0.61
N ASN A 19 -13.53 2.17 1.17
CA ASN A 19 -12.54 2.72 2.11
C ASN A 19 -12.41 1.85 3.38
N SER A 20 -13.55 1.42 3.95
CA SER A 20 -13.53 0.51 5.11
C SER A 20 -12.86 -0.81 4.78
N PHE A 21 -13.13 -1.37 3.61
CA PHE A 21 -12.47 -2.58 3.12
C PHE A 21 -10.95 -2.37 2.97
N GLY A 22 -10.53 -1.28 2.33
CA GLY A 22 -9.12 -0.91 2.21
C GLY A 22 -8.41 -0.76 3.55
N ALA A 23 -9.07 -0.19 4.57
CA ALA A 23 -8.54 -0.09 5.92
C ALA A 23 -8.34 -1.45 6.59
N VAL A 24 -9.32 -2.36 6.48
CA VAL A 24 -9.23 -3.73 7.01
C VAL A 24 -8.10 -4.50 6.32
N VAL A 25 -8.02 -4.41 4.99
CA VAL A 25 -6.92 -5.01 4.23
C VAL A 25 -5.58 -4.46 4.71
N SER A 26 -5.44 -3.14 4.81
CA SER A 26 -4.18 -2.53 5.25
C SER A 26 -3.74 -3.03 6.62
N LEU A 27 -4.66 -3.07 7.60
CA LEU A 27 -4.41 -3.62 8.94
C LEU A 27 -3.97 -5.10 8.92
N LEU A 28 -4.62 -5.92 8.10
CA LEU A 28 -4.28 -7.34 7.98
C LEU A 28 -2.91 -7.55 7.31
N PHE A 29 -2.55 -6.68 6.37
CA PHE A 29 -1.32 -6.80 5.59
C PHE A 29 -0.11 -6.12 6.26
N GLU A 30 -0.32 -5.15 7.15
CA GLU A 30 0.75 -4.40 7.83
C GLU A 30 1.72 -5.32 8.59
N VAL A 31 1.21 -6.21 9.44
CA VAL A 31 2.04 -7.15 10.23
C VAL A 31 2.78 -8.18 9.36
N PRO A 32 2.13 -8.94 8.46
CA PRO A 32 2.83 -9.94 7.66
C PRO A 32 3.77 -9.31 6.63
N MET A 33 3.42 -8.18 6.02
CA MET A 33 4.27 -7.50 5.05
C MET A 33 5.48 -6.85 5.72
N GLY A 34 5.33 -6.33 6.94
CA GLY A 34 6.46 -5.87 7.76
C GLY A 34 7.47 -6.99 8.01
N ARG A 35 7.01 -8.15 8.48
CA ARG A 35 7.88 -9.33 8.68
C ARG A 35 8.50 -9.84 7.38
N LEU A 36 7.79 -9.72 6.27
CA LEU A 36 8.32 -10.09 4.95
C LEU A 36 9.44 -9.13 4.53
N ALA A 37 9.27 -7.82 4.74
CA ALA A 37 10.29 -6.82 4.45
C ALA A 37 11.58 -7.04 5.26
N ASP A 38 11.44 -7.39 6.54
CA ASP A 38 12.58 -7.70 7.40
C ASP A 38 13.37 -8.93 6.89
N ARG A 39 12.70 -9.90 6.27
CA ARG A 39 13.32 -11.15 5.81
C ARG A 39 13.95 -11.05 4.42
N PHE A 40 13.33 -10.31 3.51
CA PHE A 40 13.79 -10.17 2.11
C PHE A 40 14.69 -8.95 1.89
N GLY A 41 14.79 -8.05 2.87
CA GLY A 41 15.56 -6.83 2.80
C GLY A 41 14.72 -5.63 2.37
N GLN A 42 14.87 -4.52 3.09
CA GLN A 42 13.99 -3.35 2.97
C GLN A 42 14.02 -2.72 1.57
N LYS A 43 15.18 -2.71 0.89
CA LYS A 43 15.29 -2.18 -0.49
C LYS A 43 14.44 -2.96 -1.49
N TYR A 44 14.38 -4.28 -1.36
CA TYR A 44 13.56 -5.13 -2.22
C TYR A 44 12.08 -5.02 -1.89
N ALA A 45 11.75 -4.88 -0.60
CA ALA A 45 10.39 -4.63 -0.15
C ALA A 45 9.83 -3.31 -0.69
N LEU A 46 10.60 -2.22 -0.62
CA LEU A 46 10.24 -0.91 -1.21
C LEU A 46 10.04 -1.00 -2.73
N ALA A 47 10.95 -1.66 -3.44
CA ALA A 47 10.83 -1.83 -4.89
C ALA A 47 9.59 -2.67 -5.29
N PHE A 48 9.30 -3.74 -4.54
CA PHE A 48 8.14 -4.59 -4.80
C PHE A 48 6.82 -3.90 -4.43
N GLY A 49 6.79 -3.18 -3.30
CA GLY A 49 5.64 -2.40 -2.86
C GLY A 49 5.29 -1.31 -3.89
N SER A 50 6.30 -0.61 -4.41
CA SER A 50 6.10 0.39 -5.46
C SER A 50 5.50 -0.21 -6.74
N ARG A 51 5.92 -1.42 -7.14
CA ARG A 51 5.36 -2.13 -8.30
C ARG A 51 3.92 -2.55 -8.07
N LEU A 52 3.59 -3.03 -6.86
CA LEU A 52 2.21 -3.36 -6.50
C LEU A 52 1.31 -2.13 -6.57
N ILE A 53 1.73 -1.00 -6.00
CA ILE A 53 0.98 0.26 -6.08
C ILE A 53 0.75 0.67 -7.54
N ALA A 54 1.80 0.64 -8.36
CA ALA A 54 1.69 0.98 -9.79
C ALA A 54 0.71 0.06 -10.53
N LEU A 55 0.74 -1.25 -10.22
CA LEU A 55 -0.19 -2.22 -10.80
C LEU A 55 -1.63 -1.94 -10.38
N GLY A 56 -1.88 -1.70 -9.09
CA GLY A 56 -3.21 -1.41 -8.59
C GLY A 56 -3.78 -0.10 -9.15
N VAL A 57 -2.96 0.95 -9.27
CA VAL A 57 -3.35 2.19 -9.95
C VAL A 57 -3.66 1.95 -11.42
N SER A 58 -2.88 1.10 -12.10
CA SER A 58 -3.14 0.75 -13.52
C SER A 58 -4.48 0.01 -13.68
N VAL A 59 -4.80 -0.92 -12.77
CA VAL A 59 -6.11 -1.60 -12.75
C VAL A 59 -7.23 -0.58 -12.54
N LEU A 60 -7.07 0.34 -11.59
CA LEU A 60 -8.06 1.39 -11.36
C LEU A 60 -8.24 2.32 -12.57
N ALA A 61 -7.16 2.59 -13.31
CA ALA A 61 -7.19 3.46 -14.48
C ALA A 61 -7.89 2.82 -15.70
N VAL A 62 -7.74 1.50 -15.88
CA VAL A 62 -8.25 0.79 -17.06
C VAL A 62 -9.65 0.23 -16.85
N PHE A 63 -10.00 -0.18 -15.63
CA PHE A 63 -11.24 -0.90 -15.36
C PHE A 63 -12.22 -0.08 -14.51
N ASP A 64 -13.47 0.03 -14.99
CA ASP A 64 -14.57 0.72 -14.29
C ASP A 64 -15.48 -0.22 -13.49
N ALA A 65 -15.25 -1.53 -13.59
CA ALA A 65 -16.07 -2.52 -12.88
C ALA A 65 -15.81 -2.46 -11.37
N LEU A 66 -16.88 -2.42 -10.57
CA LEU A 66 -16.84 -2.46 -9.11
C LEU A 66 -15.86 -3.51 -8.54
N PRO A 67 -15.89 -4.78 -8.97
CA PRO A 67 -14.92 -5.78 -8.49
C PRO A 67 -13.46 -5.45 -8.81
N ALA A 68 -13.19 -4.80 -9.94
CA ALA A 68 -11.85 -4.38 -10.32
C ALA A 68 -11.35 -3.24 -9.43
N VAL A 69 -12.26 -2.35 -8.99
CA VAL A 69 -11.95 -1.31 -8.01
C VAL A 69 -11.57 -1.93 -6.67
N TYR A 70 -12.34 -2.89 -6.15
CA TYR A 70 -11.98 -3.62 -4.92
C TYR A 70 -10.62 -4.33 -5.03
N LEU A 71 -10.35 -4.97 -6.18
CA LEU A 71 -9.06 -5.62 -6.42
C LEU A 71 -7.92 -4.58 -6.46
N SER A 72 -8.13 -3.43 -7.10
CA SER A 72 -7.12 -2.37 -7.10
C SER A 72 -6.85 -1.83 -5.70
N GLU A 73 -7.88 -1.63 -4.89
CA GLU A 73 -7.74 -1.17 -3.50
C GLU A 73 -6.92 -2.18 -2.67
N LEU A 74 -7.16 -3.48 -2.88
CA LEU A 74 -6.44 -4.55 -2.20
C LEU A 74 -4.96 -4.59 -2.59
N VAL A 75 -4.66 -4.46 -3.88
CA VAL A 75 -3.30 -4.46 -4.41
C VAL A 75 -2.52 -3.21 -3.97
N ILE A 76 -3.17 -2.04 -4.02
CA ILE A 76 -2.59 -0.78 -3.54
C ILE A 76 -2.33 -0.85 -2.03
N GLY A 77 -3.30 -1.33 -1.25
CA GLY A 77 -3.17 -1.47 0.20
C GLY A 77 -2.01 -2.39 0.60
N ALA A 78 -1.87 -3.54 -0.07
CA ALA A 78 -0.73 -4.44 0.15
C ALA A 78 0.62 -3.79 -0.21
N GLY A 79 0.67 -3.05 -1.31
CA GLY A 79 1.89 -2.35 -1.74
C GLY A 79 2.27 -1.20 -0.79
N LEU A 80 1.29 -0.45 -0.28
CA LEU A 80 1.48 0.61 0.72
C LEU A 80 1.95 0.04 2.06
N ALA A 81 1.33 -1.02 2.55
CA ALA A 81 1.72 -1.67 3.80
C ALA A 81 3.17 -2.18 3.75
N LEU A 82 3.58 -2.76 2.61
CA LEU A 82 4.96 -3.21 2.41
C LEU A 82 5.95 -2.03 2.33
N SER A 83 5.54 -0.94 1.68
CA SER A 83 6.40 0.24 1.51
C SER A 83 6.57 1.00 2.83
N SER A 84 5.50 1.27 3.58
CA SER A 84 5.58 2.09 4.82
C SER A 84 6.37 1.40 5.93
N GLY A 85 6.22 0.08 6.08
CA GLY A 85 6.99 -0.71 7.04
C GLY A 85 8.47 -0.78 6.67
N ALA A 86 8.77 -0.96 5.39
CA ALA A 86 10.15 -1.04 4.90
C ALA A 86 10.88 0.31 4.95
N ASP A 87 10.19 1.41 4.69
CA ASP A 87 10.79 2.75 4.62
C ASP A 87 11.31 3.21 5.99
N SER A 88 10.47 3.11 7.03
CA SER A 88 10.85 3.42 8.41
C SER A 88 12.02 2.57 8.90
N ALA A 89 11.96 1.27 8.60
CA ALA A 89 13.00 0.34 9.01
C ALA A 89 14.33 0.59 8.25
N TRP A 90 14.25 0.99 6.98
CA TRP A 90 15.41 1.34 6.17
C TRP A 90 16.08 2.63 6.62
N LEU A 91 15.29 3.68 6.85
CA LEU A 91 15.77 4.94 7.43
C LEU A 91 16.48 4.70 8.76
N PHE A 92 15.89 3.88 9.65
CA PHE A 92 16.52 3.53 10.93
C PHE A 92 17.85 2.79 10.76
N GLN A 93 17.91 1.80 9.86
CA GLN A 93 19.16 1.08 9.58
C GLN A 93 20.22 1.95 8.92
N GLU A 94 19.82 2.87 8.05
CA GLU A 94 20.74 3.79 7.38
C GLU A 94 21.30 4.82 8.35
N HIS A 95 20.48 5.37 9.24
CA HIS A 95 20.94 6.22 10.35
C HIS A 95 21.98 5.51 11.23
N LYS A 96 21.69 4.25 11.60
CA LYS A 96 22.62 3.41 12.36
C LYS A 96 23.91 3.12 11.58
N ARG A 97 23.82 2.93 10.25
CA ARG A 97 24.96 2.69 9.36
C ARG A 97 25.86 3.93 9.21
N LEU A 98 25.25 5.11 9.20
CA LEU A 98 25.96 6.39 9.08
C LEU A 98 26.60 6.87 10.39
N GLY A 99 26.40 6.13 11.50
CA GLY A 99 26.97 6.46 12.80
C GLY A 99 26.38 7.74 13.40
N MET A 100 25.19 8.16 12.97
CA MET A 100 24.47 9.33 13.50
C MET A 100 23.74 8.99 14.82
N GLU A 101 24.39 8.23 15.70
CA GLU A 101 24.07 8.22 17.13
C GLU A 101 24.90 9.33 17.77
N ASP A 102 24.40 10.56 17.69
CA ASP A 102 24.81 11.61 18.62
C ASP A 102 23.51 12.19 19.22
N ASP A 103 23.30 11.85 20.50
CA ASP A 103 22.27 12.28 21.48
C ASP A 103 20.80 11.82 21.34
#